data_AF-A0A920B331-F1
#
_entry.id   AF-A0A920B331-F1
#
_cell.length_a   1.000
_cell.length_b   1.000
_cell.length_c   1.000
_cell.angle_alpha   90.00
_cell.angle_beta   90.00
_cell.angle_gamma   90.00
#
_symmetry.space_group_name_H-M   'P 1'
#
loop_
_entity.id
_entity.type
_entity.pdbx_description
1 polymer ?
#
loop_
_entity_poly.entity_id
_entity_poly.type
_entity_poly.pdbx_seq_one_letter_code
_entity_poly.pdbx_strand_id
1 'polypeptide(L)'
;MNKGFTLVEVLVAGSILLMVMVGVSRVSVQSITSGRNRMERDRIEAAIHNNIQLIQQADSKLTLESMPVNERRKACINPAQYLKDKLDQASGASSVPKPKVTGIDGNNPITRTIEISKRPGITVVTYSFLAPEHSIGQEQRIVELNPNFQNRCILE
;
A
#
# COMPACT_ATOMS: atom_id res chain seq x y z
N MET A 1 0.14 -60.98 34.75
CA MET A 1 1.45 -60.32 34.98
C MET A 1 1.31 -58.85 34.60
N ASN A 2 1.05 -57.98 35.58
CA ASN A 2 1.00 -56.53 35.34
C ASN A 2 2.40 -55.97 35.48
N LYS A 3 3.08 -55.72 34.36
CA LYS A 3 4.27 -54.87 34.33
C LYS A 3 3.79 -53.42 34.46
N GLY A 4 3.86 -52.86 35.67
CA GLY A 4 3.64 -51.43 35.88
C GLY A 4 4.79 -50.61 35.28
N PHE A 5 4.49 -49.38 34.88
CA PHE A 5 5.50 -48.42 34.41
C PHE A 5 6.48 -48.08 35.53
N THR A 6 7.77 -47.98 35.20
CA THR A 6 8.78 -47.56 36.18
C THR A 6 8.72 -46.04 36.40
N LEU A 7 9.11 -45.56 37.58
CA LEU A 7 9.12 -44.13 37.91
C LEU A 7 9.95 -43.31 36.92
N VAL A 8 11.05 -43.88 36.43
CA VAL A 8 11.92 -43.26 35.42
C VAL A 8 11.19 -43.08 34.08
N GLU A 9 10.41 -44.07 33.67
CA GLU A 9 9.67 -44.04 32.40
C GLU A 9 8.58 -42.96 32.40
N VAL A 10 7.87 -42.80 33.52
CA VAL A 10 6.88 -41.73 33.70
C VAL A 10 7.55 -40.35 33.70
N LEU A 11 8.72 -40.22 34.32
CA LEU A 11 9.47 -38.96 34.37
C LEU A 11 10.01 -38.57 32.99
N VAL A 12 10.55 -39.53 32.24
CA VAL A 12 11.01 -39.32 30.86
C VAL A 12 9.82 -38.94 29.96
N ALA A 13 8.72 -39.69 30.02
CA ALA A 13 7.52 -39.38 29.25
C ALA A 13 6.97 -37.97 29.56
N GLY A 14 6.90 -37.59 30.84
CA GLY A 14 6.50 -36.25 31.26
C GLY A 14 7.42 -35.16 30.72
N SER A 15 8.74 -35.36 30.76
CA SER A 15 9.71 -34.41 30.23
C SER A 15 9.60 -34.20 28.71
N ILE A 16 9.38 -35.28 27.95
CA ILE A 16 9.19 -35.22 26.50
C ILE A 16 7.91 -34.45 26.17
N LEU A 17 6.82 -34.75 26.89
CA LEU A 17 5.52 -34.14 26.65
C LEU A 17 5.54 -32.63 26.96
N LEU A 18 6.25 -32.22 28.01
CA LEU A 18 6.51 -30.81 28.32
C LEU A 18 7.30 -30.10 27.21
N MET A 19 8.37 -30.72 26.70
CA MET A 19 9.16 -30.14 25.60
C MET A 19 8.32 -29.98 24.32
N VAL A 20 7.50 -30.99 23.98
CA VAL A 20 6.62 -30.93 22.82
C VAL A 20 5.58 -29.81 22.98
N MET A 21 4.94 -29.69 24.15
CA MET A 21 3.97 -28.62 24.41
C MET A 21 4.59 -27.22 24.30
N VAL A 22 5.79 -27.02 24.83
CA VAL A 22 6.53 -25.74 24.71
C VAL A 22 6.88 -25.46 23.25
N GLY A 23 7.35 -26.47 22.52
CA GLY A 23 7.66 -26.36 21.09
C GLY A 23 6.44 -25.94 20.26
N VAL A 24 5.32 -26.67 20.41
CA VAL A 24 4.08 -26.39 19.69
C VAL A 24 3.54 -25.00 20.03
N SER A 25 3.59 -24.60 21.31
CA SER A 25 3.13 -23.28 21.74
C SER A 25 3.89 -22.15 21.04
N ARG A 26 5.23 -22.27 20.95
CA ARG A 26 6.06 -21.27 20.26
C ARG A 26 5.78 -21.22 18.75
N VAL A 27 5.68 -22.37 18.09
CA VAL A 27 5.39 -22.45 16.64
C VAL A 27 4.03 -21.84 16.32
N SER A 28 3.01 -22.13 17.13
CA SER A 28 1.66 -21.57 16.97
C SER A 28 1.65 -20.05 17.12
N VAL A 29 2.30 -19.50 18.15
CA VAL A 29 2.39 -18.05 18.36
C VAL A 29 3.11 -17.36 17.19
N GLN A 30 4.24 -17.91 16.75
CA GLN A 30 4.98 -17.36 15.60
C GLN A 30 4.15 -17.35 14.31
N SER A 31 3.38 -18.41 14.09
CA SER A 31 2.50 -18.53 12.92
C SER A 31 1.38 -17.49 12.95
N ILE A 32 0.78 -17.25 14.13
CA ILE A 32 -0.26 -16.22 14.32
C ILE A 32 0.31 -14.81 14.08
N THR A 33 1.46 -14.48 14.67
CA THR A 33 2.10 -13.17 14.46
C THR A 33 2.43 -12.94 12.99
N SER A 34 2.98 -13.96 12.31
CA SER A 34 3.29 -13.88 10.88
C SER A 34 2.02 -13.69 10.03
N GLY A 35 0.95 -14.43 10.35
CA GLY A 35 -0.35 -14.29 9.69
C GLY A 35 -0.95 -12.90 9.87
N ARG A 36 -0.87 -12.33 11.08
CA ARG A 36 -1.35 -10.98 11.38
C ARG A 36 -0.58 -9.92 10.57
N ASN A 37 0.75 -10.00 10.54
CA ASN A 37 1.56 -9.05 9.78
C ASN A 37 1.25 -9.10 8.29
N ARG A 38 1.06 -10.32 7.74
CA ARG A 38 0.66 -10.50 6.35
C ARG A 38 -0.70 -9.89 6.05
N MET A 39 -1.69 -10.10 6.91
CA MET A 39 -3.02 -9.51 6.75
C MET A 39 -2.98 -7.97 6.76
N GLU A 40 -2.21 -7.38 7.67
CA GLU A 40 -2.06 -5.92 7.74
C GLU A 40 -1.35 -5.38 6.49
N ARG A 41 -0.32 -6.08 6.01
CA ARG A 41 0.37 -5.75 4.76
C ARG A 41 -0.61 -5.82 3.58
N ASP A 42 -1.34 -6.91 3.44
CA ASP A 42 -2.31 -7.11 2.37
C ASP A 42 -3.36 -5.98 2.38
N ARG A 43 -3.79 -5.53 3.56
CA ARG A 43 -4.73 -4.41 3.71
C ARG A 43 -4.13 -3.07 3.25
N ILE A 44 -2.90 -2.78 3.64
CA ILE A 44 -2.17 -1.58 3.21
C ILE A 44 -1.98 -1.59 1.69
N GLU A 45 -1.49 -2.71 1.15
CA GLU A 45 -1.21 -2.86 -0.27
C GLU A 45 -2.49 -2.81 -1.11
N ALA A 46 -3.59 -3.41 -0.66
CA ALA A 46 -4.88 -3.31 -1.31
C ALA A 46 -5.38 -1.85 -1.38
N ALA A 47 -5.19 -1.07 -0.30
CA ALA A 47 -5.58 0.33 -0.28
C ALA A 47 -4.72 1.20 -1.19
N ILE A 48 -3.41 0.93 -1.25
CA ILE A 48 -2.50 1.59 -2.20
C ILE A 48 -2.90 1.22 -3.64
N HIS A 49 -3.11 -0.06 -3.92
CA HIS A 49 -3.48 -0.54 -5.25
C HIS A 49 -4.80 0.07 -5.73
N ASN A 50 -5.83 0.10 -4.88
CA ASN A 50 -7.09 0.78 -5.17
C ASN A 50 -6.86 2.28 -5.47
N ASN A 51 -6.02 2.96 -4.71
CA ASN A 51 -5.71 4.36 -4.97
C ASN A 51 -5.02 4.57 -6.32
N ILE A 52 -4.09 3.69 -6.69
CA ILE A 52 -3.42 3.71 -8.00
C ILE A 52 -4.45 3.55 -9.12
N GLN A 53 -5.38 2.60 -8.98
CA GLN A 53 -6.46 2.39 -9.96
C GLN A 53 -7.35 3.64 -10.10
N LEU A 54 -7.71 4.29 -8.99
CA LEU A 54 -8.48 5.54 -9.02
C LEU A 54 -7.72 6.67 -9.72
N ILE A 55 -6.41 6.79 -9.49
CA ILE A 55 -5.57 7.78 -10.18
C ILE A 55 -5.51 7.49 -11.68
N GLN A 56 -5.30 6.24 -12.07
CA GLN A 56 -5.28 5.84 -13.49
C GLN A 56 -6.64 6.08 -14.15
N GLN A 57 -7.74 5.79 -13.45
CA GLN A 57 -9.07 6.09 -13.94
C GLN A 57 -9.29 7.60 -14.11
N ALA A 58 -8.85 8.41 -13.14
CA ALA A 58 -8.98 9.86 -13.20
C ALA A 58 -8.16 10.44 -14.36
N ASP A 59 -6.93 9.97 -14.57
CA ASP A 59 -6.07 10.36 -15.70
C ASP A 59 -6.66 9.93 -17.05
N SER A 60 -7.20 8.70 -17.13
CA SER A 60 -7.87 8.20 -18.34
C SER A 60 -9.07 9.07 -18.74
N LYS A 61 -9.87 9.50 -17.76
CA LYS A 61 -11.01 10.41 -17.97
C LYS A 61 -10.60 11.84 -18.30
N LEU A 62 -9.42 12.26 -17.83
CA LEU A 62 -8.89 13.60 -18.03
C LEU A 62 -8.35 13.73 -19.47
N THR A 63 -9.26 13.99 -20.40
CA THR A 63 -8.95 14.20 -21.82
C THR A 63 -8.99 15.69 -22.16
N LEU A 64 -8.28 16.12 -23.21
CA LEU A 64 -8.26 17.53 -23.64
C LEU A 64 -9.67 18.07 -23.93
N GLU A 65 -10.52 17.23 -24.51
CA GLU A 65 -11.91 17.55 -24.85
C GLU A 65 -12.78 17.75 -23.61
N SER A 66 -12.54 16.97 -22.55
CA SER A 66 -13.24 17.10 -21.27
C SER A 66 -12.87 18.37 -20.49
N MET A 67 -11.78 19.05 -20.88
CA MET A 67 -11.32 20.26 -20.20
C MET A 67 -11.99 21.53 -20.78
N PRO A 68 -12.27 22.53 -19.92
CA PRO A 68 -12.62 23.88 -20.35
C PRO A 68 -11.56 24.47 -21.29
N VAL A 69 -11.98 25.14 -22.36
CA VAL A 69 -11.10 25.66 -23.43
C VAL A 69 -9.99 26.59 -22.87
N ASN A 70 -10.32 27.38 -21.85
CA ASN A 70 -9.39 28.27 -21.16
C ASN A 70 -8.29 27.54 -20.37
N GLU A 71 -8.52 26.29 -19.94
CA GLU A 71 -7.56 25.49 -19.19
C GLU A 71 -6.68 24.61 -20.09
N ARG A 72 -7.12 24.32 -21.32
CA ARG A 72 -6.39 23.44 -22.27
C ARG A 72 -4.96 23.91 -22.52
N ARG A 73 -4.79 25.19 -22.82
CA ARG A 73 -3.44 25.74 -23.08
C ARG A 73 -2.52 25.59 -21.87
N LYS A 74 -3.04 25.84 -20.66
CA LYS A 74 -2.30 25.67 -19.41
C LYS A 74 -1.95 24.20 -19.16
N ALA A 75 -2.89 23.30 -19.40
CA ALA A 75 -2.68 21.86 -19.31
C ALA A 75 -1.58 21.39 -20.28
N CYS A 76 -1.53 21.93 -21.50
CA CYS A 76 -0.51 21.56 -22.48
C CYS A 76 0.89 22.15 -22.21
N ILE A 77 0.98 23.33 -21.59
CA ILE A 77 2.27 23.93 -21.21
C ILE A 77 2.94 23.10 -20.11
N ASN A 78 2.16 22.64 -19.12
CA ASN A 78 2.70 21.82 -18.02
C ASN A 78 1.71 20.70 -17.64
N PRO A 79 1.69 19.59 -18.40
CA PRO A 79 0.71 18.52 -18.21
C PRO A 79 0.88 17.82 -16.86
N ALA A 80 2.13 17.62 -16.42
CA ALA A 80 2.43 16.98 -15.15
C ALA A 80 1.94 17.79 -13.94
N GLN A 81 2.15 19.12 -13.96
CA GLN A 81 1.62 20.01 -12.92
C GLN A 81 0.09 20.02 -12.94
N TYR A 82 -0.51 20.10 -14.12
CA TYR A 82 -1.96 20.15 -14.24
C TYR A 82 -2.62 18.87 -13.72
N LEU A 83 -2.10 17.70 -14.08
CA LEU A 83 -2.58 16.41 -13.54
C LEU A 83 -2.44 16.38 -12.01
N LYS A 84 -1.27 16.76 -11.48
CA LYS A 84 -1.04 16.84 -10.02
C LYS A 84 -2.10 17.71 -9.33
N ASP A 85 -2.37 18.90 -9.87
CA ASP A 85 -3.32 19.84 -9.27
C ASP A 85 -4.75 19.28 -9.30
N LYS A 86 -5.16 18.58 -10.37
CA LYS A 86 -6.48 17.95 -10.45
C LYS A 86 -6.62 16.74 -9.51
N LEU A 87 -5.57 15.94 -9.35
CA LEU A 87 -5.57 14.78 -8.46
C LEU A 87 -5.59 15.18 -6.97
N ASP A 88 -4.95 16.30 -6.61
CA ASP A 88 -4.84 16.76 -5.22
C ASP A 88 -5.93 17.76 -4.80
N GLN A 89 -6.85 18.12 -5.71
CA GLN A 89 -8.01 18.94 -5.39
C GLN A 89 -8.90 18.27 -4.34
N ALA A 90 -9.52 19.09 -3.48
CA ALA A 90 -10.42 18.61 -2.42
C ALA A 90 -11.72 18.00 -2.97
N SER A 91 -12.16 18.44 -4.15
CA SER A 91 -13.36 17.95 -4.83
C SER A 91 -13.24 18.15 -6.34
N GLY A 92 -13.91 17.29 -7.11
CA GLY A 92 -13.90 17.35 -8.58
C GLY A 92 -14.01 15.96 -9.20
N ALA A 93 -14.36 15.89 -10.48
CA ALA A 93 -14.53 14.63 -11.20
C ALA A 93 -13.23 13.83 -11.37
N SER A 94 -12.08 14.50 -11.31
CA SER A 94 -10.72 13.90 -11.39
C SER A 94 -9.95 13.96 -10.06
N SER A 95 -10.60 14.38 -8.97
CA SER A 95 -9.99 14.39 -7.64
C SER A 95 -9.91 12.96 -7.12
N VAL A 96 -8.75 12.60 -6.55
CA VAL A 96 -8.55 11.28 -5.95
C VAL A 96 -8.17 11.45 -4.48
N PRO A 97 -9.03 11.01 -3.54
CA PRO A 97 -8.72 11.12 -2.12
C PRO A 97 -7.49 10.30 -1.76
N LYS A 98 -6.78 10.71 -0.71
CA LYS A 98 -5.64 9.94 -0.17
C LYS A 98 -6.14 8.59 0.37
N PRO A 99 -5.38 7.49 0.20
CA PRO A 99 -5.77 6.19 0.73
C PRO A 99 -5.88 6.26 2.25
N LYS A 100 -6.92 5.63 2.80
CA LYS A 100 -7.17 5.56 4.25
C LYS A 100 -7.29 4.10 4.66
N VAL A 101 -6.43 3.69 5.59
CA VAL A 101 -6.48 2.39 6.27
C VAL A 101 -6.39 2.65 7.76
N THR A 102 -7.15 1.90 8.56
CA THR A 102 -6.96 1.90 10.01
C THR A 102 -5.83 0.94 10.33
N GLY A 103 -4.66 1.48 10.69
CA GLY A 103 -3.54 0.68 11.16
C GLY A 103 -3.76 0.15 12.57
N ILE A 104 -2.81 -0.67 13.05
CA ILE A 104 -2.84 -1.28 14.38
C ILE A 104 -2.91 -0.21 15.49
N ASP A 105 -2.22 0.92 15.29
CA ASP A 105 -2.19 2.05 16.23
C ASP A 105 -3.41 2.99 16.10
N GLY A 106 -4.41 2.61 15.29
CA GLY A 106 -5.60 3.41 15.01
C GLY A 106 -5.37 4.56 14.01
N ASN A 107 -4.12 4.89 13.71
CA ASN A 107 -3.74 5.91 12.74
C ASN A 107 -3.62 5.34 11.31
N ASN A 108 -3.65 6.22 10.31
CA ASN A 108 -3.39 5.84 8.93
C ASN A 108 -1.89 5.62 8.70
N PRO A 109 -1.43 4.39 8.41
CA PRO A 109 -0.01 4.15 8.22
C PRO A 109 0.50 4.66 6.87
N ILE A 110 -0.39 5.08 5.96
CA ILE A 110 -0.03 5.46 4.58
C ILE A 110 0.00 6.99 4.45
N THR A 111 1.12 7.50 3.96
CA THR A 111 1.29 8.89 3.52
C THR A 111 1.46 8.93 2.01
N ARG A 112 0.58 9.67 1.31
CA ARG A 112 0.68 9.92 -0.13
C ARG A 112 1.20 11.32 -0.41
N THR A 113 2.20 11.43 -1.28
CA THR A 113 2.71 12.69 -1.85
C THR A 113 2.63 12.63 -3.38
N ILE A 114 2.38 13.78 -4.02
CA ILE A 114 2.36 13.91 -5.48
C ILE A 114 3.33 15.03 -5.86
N GLU A 115 4.34 14.69 -6.63
CA GLU A 115 5.40 15.59 -7.06
C GLU A 115 5.57 15.55 -8.57
N ILE A 116 6.30 16.52 -9.11
CA ILE A 116 6.66 16.53 -10.53
C ILE A 116 8.06 15.98 -10.65
N SER A 117 8.24 15.04 -11.57
CA SER A 117 9.55 14.47 -11.85
C SER A 117 10.52 15.54 -12.36
N LYS A 118 11.82 15.29 -12.19
CA LYS A 118 12.86 16.06 -12.88
C LYS A 118 12.76 15.93 -14.41
N ARG A 119 12.10 14.88 -14.90
CA ARG A 119 11.78 14.71 -16.32
C ARG A 119 10.46 15.44 -16.64
N PRO A 120 10.43 16.31 -17.67
CA PRO A 120 9.22 17.03 -18.02
C PRO A 120 8.11 16.07 -18.44
N GLY A 121 6.87 16.38 -18.05
CA GLY A 121 5.68 15.61 -18.42
C GLY A 121 5.40 14.38 -17.54
N ILE A 122 6.17 14.15 -16.47
CA ILE A 122 5.91 13.02 -15.56
C ILE A 122 5.46 13.52 -14.18
N THR A 123 4.29 13.05 -13.74
CA THR A 123 3.79 13.21 -12.37
C THR A 123 4.17 11.96 -11.57
N VAL A 124 4.76 12.15 -10.40
CA VAL A 124 5.21 11.05 -9.52
C VAL A 124 4.33 11.01 -8.28
N VAL A 125 3.72 9.85 -8.03
CA VAL A 125 2.93 9.59 -6.83
C VAL A 125 3.71 8.64 -5.94
N THR A 126 4.08 9.12 -4.75
CA THR A 126 4.82 8.32 -3.77
C THR A 126 3.92 7.99 -2.60
N TYR A 127 3.74 6.70 -2.36
CA TYR A 127 3.11 6.15 -1.17
C TYR A 127 4.22 5.72 -0.22
N SER A 128 4.19 6.20 1.01
CA SER A 128 5.09 5.74 2.05
C SER A 128 4.31 5.20 3.23
N PHE A 129 4.74 4.06 3.76
CA PHE A 129 4.07 3.41 4.88
C PHE A 129 5.07 2.66 5.75
N LEU A 130 4.70 2.45 7.01
CA LEU A 130 5.47 1.60 7.92
C LEU A 130 5.12 0.14 7.63
N ALA A 131 6.15 -0.70 7.48
CA ALA A 131 5.94 -2.12 7.29
C ALA A 131 5.39 -2.76 8.59
N PRO A 132 4.43 -3.71 8.49
CA PRO A 132 3.93 -4.42 9.67
C PRO A 132 4.97 -5.31 10.37
N GLU A 133 6.03 -5.70 9.66
CA GLU A 133 7.10 -6.56 10.18
C GLU A 133 8.12 -5.74 10.98
N HIS A 134 8.44 -6.19 12.20
CA HIS A 134 9.38 -5.51 13.09
C HIS A 134 10.80 -5.31 12.53
N SER A 135 11.18 -6.04 11.49
CA SER A 135 12.50 -5.95 10.85
C SER A 135 12.58 -4.94 9.71
N ILE A 136 11.44 -4.37 9.29
CA ILE A 136 11.37 -3.42 8.18
C ILE A 136 10.81 -2.10 8.73
N GLY A 137 11.51 -1.00 8.49
CA GLY A 137 11.05 0.32 8.90
C GLY A 137 10.03 0.88 7.90
N GLN A 138 10.47 1.84 7.11
CA GLN A 138 9.63 2.55 6.14
C GLN A 138 9.77 1.96 4.75
N GLU A 139 8.64 1.65 4.11
CA GLU A 139 8.57 1.25 2.72
C GLU A 139 7.99 2.37 1.85
N GLN A 140 8.28 2.29 0.56
CA GLN A 140 7.72 3.16 -0.45
C GLN A 140 7.17 2.36 -1.64
N ARG A 141 6.14 2.91 -2.28
CA ARG A 141 5.67 2.52 -3.60
C ARG A 141 5.58 3.79 -4.44
N ILE A 142 6.23 3.78 -5.59
CA ILE A 142 6.34 4.95 -6.46
C ILE A 142 5.62 4.61 -7.76
N VAL A 143 4.74 5.50 -8.20
CA VAL A 143 4.04 5.40 -9.48
C VAL A 143 4.37 6.63 -10.30
N GLU A 144 4.97 6.42 -11.45
CA GLU A 144 5.21 7.47 -12.44
C GLU A 144 4.05 7.49 -13.45
N LEU A 145 3.47 8.65 -13.66
CA LEU A 145 2.32 8.86 -14.55
C LEU A 145 2.71 9.85 -15.64
N ASN A 146 2.39 9.49 -16.87
CA ASN A 146 2.42 10.40 -18.00
C ASN A 146 0.97 10.80 -18.31
N PRO A 147 0.58 12.07 -18.15
CA PRO A 147 -0.81 12.49 -18.33
C PRO A 147 -1.35 12.12 -19.71
N ASN A 148 -2.46 11.39 -19.75
CA ASN A 148 -3.00 10.82 -21.00
C ASN A 148 -3.23 11.88 -22.09
N PHE A 149 -3.75 13.06 -21.72
CA PHE A 149 -4.02 14.16 -22.64
C PHE A 149 -2.77 14.81 -23.26
N GLN A 150 -1.57 14.58 -22.70
CA GLN A 150 -0.32 15.17 -23.19
C GLN A 150 -0.07 14.87 -24.68
N ASN A 151 -0.45 13.68 -25.15
CA ASN A 151 -0.26 13.28 -26.55
C ASN A 151 -1.09 14.13 -27.54
N ARG A 152 -2.19 14.74 -27.07
CA ARG A 152 -3.05 15.60 -27.89
C ARG A 152 -2.60 17.06 -27.90
N CYS A 153 -1.76 17.46 -26.96
CA CYS A 153 -1.22 18.82 -26.88
C CYS A 153 -0.25 19.20 -28.01
N ILE A 154 0.24 18.22 -28.77
CA ILE A 154 1.12 18.45 -29.93
C ILE A 154 0.33 18.99 -31.13
N LEU A 155 -1.00 18.89 -31.10
CA LEU A 155 -1.91 19.24 -32.20
C LEU A 155 -2.63 20.60 -32.00
N GLU A 156 -2.36 21.33 -30.90
CA GLU A 156 -2.99 22.63 -30.54
C GLU A 156 -2.00 23.81 -30.41
#